data_AF-A0A2A6C5T1-F1
#
_entry.id   AF-A0A2A6C5T1-F1
#
_cell.length_a   1.000
_cell.length_b   1.000
_cell.length_c   1.000
_cell.angle_alpha   90.00
_cell.angle_beta   90.00
_cell.angle_gamma   90.00
#
_symmetry.space_group_name_H-M   'P 1'
#
loop_
_entity.id
_entity.type
_entity.pdbx_description
1 polymer ?
#
loop_
_entity_poly.entity_id
_entity_poly.type
_entity_poly.pdbx_seq_one_letter_code
_entity_poly.pdbx_strand_id
1 'polypeptide(L)'
;MCASTPPCAREIALSDLPPKVIHAIIPHAGDPHSLRLISPKWNGQVLEYLSTNKKPIEALRVVEENLEHFGATEWSKTGEYGPGGNVVRIYAPGQSIVKSPLMDPYRDWNDDWRNGSLFSNFYNNPLQALLQYIHFPLFFTLCIILNIFGNVAKNRALEREFQGKPRAREKLGRRRIERLFDSCSSIGVLRVRNVDRKTLDIIRRCLCSVRIERVDIRVKRSMLDFPRNDAKYVDMMEADAREMSKKHSVEKGVFVDGYLTD
;
A
#
# COMPACT_ATOMS: atom_id res chain seq x y z
N MET A 1 -52.32 -41.62 -17.69
CA MET A 1 -51.34 -41.00 -16.78
C MET A 1 -50.59 -39.94 -17.58
N CYS A 2 -50.87 -38.66 -17.36
CA CYS A 2 -50.17 -37.57 -18.05
C CYS A 2 -48.84 -37.32 -17.35
N ALA A 3 -47.72 -37.46 -18.07
CA ALA A 3 -46.40 -37.12 -17.56
C ALA A 3 -46.34 -35.60 -17.32
N SER A 4 -46.25 -35.19 -16.07
CA SER A 4 -46.00 -33.79 -15.70
C SER A 4 -44.61 -33.40 -16.17
N THR A 5 -44.53 -32.43 -17.08
CA THR A 5 -43.25 -31.80 -17.44
C THR A 5 -42.62 -31.19 -16.18
N PRO A 6 -41.30 -31.41 -15.95
CA PRO A 6 -40.61 -30.79 -14.82
C PRO A 6 -40.70 -29.26 -14.95
N PRO A 7 -40.90 -28.54 -13.84
CA PRO A 7 -40.97 -27.08 -13.87
C PRO A 7 -39.67 -26.53 -14.45
N CYS A 8 -39.77 -25.80 -15.56
CA CYS A 8 -38.63 -25.09 -16.15
C CYS A 8 -37.93 -24.27 -15.06
N ALA A 9 -36.63 -24.51 -14.88
CA ALA A 9 -35.83 -23.73 -13.95
C ALA A 9 -35.95 -22.25 -14.35
N ARG A 10 -36.56 -21.44 -13.49
CA ARG A 10 -36.65 -20.00 -13.72
C ARG A 10 -35.24 -19.43 -13.63
N GLU A 11 -34.80 -18.78 -14.70
CA GLU A 11 -33.61 -17.94 -14.65
C GLU A 11 -33.83 -16.85 -13.60
N ILE A 12 -33.03 -16.87 -12.54
CA ILE A 12 -33.06 -15.84 -11.51
C ILE A 12 -32.14 -14.72 -11.97
N ALA A 13 -32.73 -13.57 -12.32
CA ALA A 13 -31.95 -12.40 -12.66
C ALA A 13 -31.20 -11.86 -11.43
N LEU A 14 -29.98 -11.37 -11.65
CA LEU A 14 -29.15 -10.80 -10.59
C LEU A 14 -29.81 -9.58 -9.90
N SER A 15 -30.71 -8.89 -10.60
CA SER A 15 -31.53 -7.78 -10.09
C SER A 15 -32.51 -8.21 -9.00
N ASP A 16 -32.95 -9.47 -9.03
CA ASP A 16 -34.07 -9.97 -8.23
C ASP A 16 -33.59 -10.64 -6.93
N LEU A 17 -32.28 -10.69 -6.72
CA LEU A 17 -31.69 -11.26 -5.51
C LEU A 17 -32.20 -10.55 -4.25
N PRO A 18 -32.49 -11.30 -3.17
CA PRO A 18 -32.83 -10.71 -1.88
C PRO A 18 -31.70 -9.83 -1.33
N PRO A 19 -32.00 -8.72 -0.62
CA PRO A 19 -31.03 -7.84 0.04
C PRO A 19 -29.91 -8.56 0.79
N LYS A 20 -30.25 -9.59 1.58
CA LYS A 20 -29.28 -10.40 2.34
C LYS A 20 -28.23 -11.08 1.46
N VAL A 21 -28.62 -11.58 0.29
CA VAL A 21 -27.71 -12.22 -0.65
C VAL A 21 -26.81 -11.18 -1.31
N ILE A 22 -27.36 -10.00 -1.67
CA ILE A 22 -26.57 -8.88 -2.20
C ILE A 22 -25.50 -8.46 -1.18
N HIS A 23 -25.86 -8.30 0.09
CA HIS A 23 -24.91 -7.97 1.16
C HIS A 23 -23.82 -9.03 1.36
N ALA A 24 -24.13 -10.30 1.12
CA ALA A 24 -23.12 -11.37 1.15
C ALA A 24 -22.17 -11.30 -0.06
N ILE A 25 -22.63 -10.84 -1.23
CA ILE A 25 -21.81 -10.74 -2.45
C ILE A 25 -20.87 -9.53 -2.42
N ILE A 26 -21.33 -8.37 -1.92
CA ILE A 26 -20.58 -7.11 -1.98
C ILE A 26 -19.14 -7.21 -1.43
N PRO A 27 -18.86 -7.84 -0.27
CA PRO A 27 -17.50 -8.01 0.25
C PRO A 27 -16.54 -8.77 -0.67
N HIS A 28 -17.08 -9.64 -1.54
CA HIS A 28 -16.31 -10.46 -2.47
C HIS A 28 -16.13 -9.80 -3.83
N ALA A 29 -16.83 -8.70 -4.11
CA ALA A 29 -16.62 -7.92 -5.31
C ALA A 29 -15.37 -7.05 -5.15
N GLY A 30 -14.38 -7.23 -6.04
CA GLY A 30 -13.12 -6.48 -5.97
C GLY A 30 -13.30 -4.95 -5.97
N ASP A 31 -14.32 -4.44 -6.67
CA ASP A 31 -14.74 -3.04 -6.60
C ASP A 31 -16.26 -2.94 -6.34
N PRO A 32 -16.68 -2.71 -5.09
CA PRO A 32 -18.10 -2.54 -4.74
C PRO A 32 -18.81 -1.46 -5.54
N HIS A 33 -18.12 -0.40 -5.97
CA HIS A 33 -18.76 0.70 -6.68
C HIS A 33 -19.30 0.29 -8.06
N SER A 34 -18.65 -0.68 -8.71
CA SER A 34 -19.10 -1.20 -10.02
C SER A 34 -20.46 -1.90 -9.93
N LEU A 35 -20.75 -2.53 -8.78
CA LEU A 35 -22.02 -3.23 -8.53
C LEU A 35 -23.23 -2.30 -8.47
N ARG A 36 -23.01 -0.99 -8.26
CA ARG A 36 -24.08 0.02 -8.21
C ARG A 36 -24.83 0.16 -9.54
N LEU A 37 -24.22 -0.29 -10.65
CA LEU A 37 -24.77 -0.17 -11.99
C LEU A 37 -25.71 -1.32 -12.37
N ILE A 38 -25.83 -2.37 -11.54
CA ILE A 38 -26.67 -3.54 -11.83
C ILE A 38 -28.16 -3.17 -11.79
N SER A 39 -28.60 -2.49 -10.74
CA SER A 39 -29.97 -1.99 -10.60
C SER A 39 -30.08 -0.92 -9.51
N PRO A 40 -31.17 -0.12 -9.46
CA PRO A 40 -31.39 0.83 -8.38
C PRO A 40 -31.37 0.20 -6.98
N LYS A 41 -31.85 -1.04 -6.86
CA LYS A 41 -31.81 -1.83 -5.61
C LYS A 41 -30.37 -2.11 -5.18
N TRP A 42 -29.51 -2.55 -6.11
CA TRP A 42 -28.09 -2.76 -5.85
C TRP A 42 -27.38 -1.47 -5.45
N ASN A 43 -27.68 -0.34 -6.10
CA ASN A 43 -27.11 0.95 -5.73
C ASN A 43 -27.40 1.30 -4.26
N GLY A 44 -28.64 1.14 -3.80
CA GLY A 44 -29.01 1.39 -2.41
C GLY A 44 -28.26 0.49 -1.42
N GLN A 45 -28.23 -0.82 -1.69
CA GLN A 45 -27.57 -1.82 -0.83
C GLN A 45 -26.05 -1.64 -0.79
N VAL A 46 -25.42 -1.32 -1.92
CA VAL A 46 -23.99 -1.02 -1.96
C VAL A 46 -23.67 0.25 -1.19
N LEU A 47 -24.47 1.31 -1.31
CA LEU A 47 -24.25 2.54 -0.57
C LEU A 47 -24.42 2.33 0.95
N GLU A 48 -25.42 1.56 1.36
CA GLU A 48 -25.63 1.14 2.74
C GLU A 48 -24.46 0.29 3.27
N TYR A 49 -24.00 -0.67 2.48
CA TYR A 49 -22.82 -1.47 2.82
C TYR A 49 -21.58 -0.58 2.99
N LEU A 50 -21.34 0.34 2.06
CA LEU A 50 -20.17 1.23 2.06
C LEU A 50 -20.21 2.24 3.21
N SER A 51 -21.40 2.69 3.63
CA SER A 51 -21.53 3.58 4.79
C SER A 51 -21.30 2.82 6.10
N THR A 52 -21.79 1.57 6.20
CA THR A 52 -21.75 0.77 7.42
C THR A 52 -20.39 0.07 7.64
N ASN A 53 -19.73 -0.36 6.56
CA ASN A 53 -18.49 -1.14 6.62
C ASN A 53 -17.22 -0.30 6.46
N LYS A 54 -17.28 0.99 6.79
CA LYS A 54 -16.07 1.82 6.88
C LYS A 54 -15.18 1.29 7.99
N LYS A 55 -14.08 0.62 7.62
CA LYS A 55 -13.15 0.03 8.59
C LYS A 55 -12.36 1.14 9.30
N PRO A 56 -12.21 1.08 10.63
CA PRO A 56 -11.27 1.94 11.32
C PRO A 56 -9.85 1.56 10.88
N ILE A 57 -9.03 2.56 10.60
CA ILE A 57 -7.60 2.37 10.33
C ILE A 57 -6.87 2.59 11.65
N GLU A 58 -6.31 1.52 12.23
CA GLU A 58 -5.64 1.61 13.55
C GLU A 58 -4.48 2.61 13.55
N ALA A 59 -3.69 2.63 12.47
CA ALA A 59 -2.60 3.57 12.29
C ALA A 59 -2.46 3.96 10.82
N LEU A 60 -2.11 5.21 10.53
CA LEU A 60 -1.79 5.62 9.17
C LEU A 60 -0.46 6.34 9.20
N ARG A 61 0.53 5.82 8.48
CA ARG A 61 1.84 6.47 8.38
C ARG A 61 2.00 7.09 7.01
N VAL A 62 2.21 8.40 6.99
CA VAL A 62 2.57 9.18 5.81
C VAL A 62 4.03 9.58 5.94
N VAL A 63 4.88 9.08 5.04
CA VAL A 63 6.32 9.41 5.02
C VAL A 63 6.67 9.96 3.65
N GLU A 64 7.38 11.09 3.65
CA GLU A 64 8.14 11.52 2.49
C GLU A 64 9.51 10.81 2.53
N GLU A 65 9.73 9.86 1.63
CA GLU A 65 11.03 9.20 1.50
C GLU A 65 11.86 9.93 0.43
N ASN A 66 13.04 10.41 0.82
CA ASN A 66 14.04 10.85 -0.15
C ASN A 66 14.54 9.60 -0.90
N LEU A 67 14.29 9.52 -2.21
CA LEU A 67 14.66 8.38 -3.05
C LEU A 67 16.19 8.12 -3.11
N GLU A 68 17.01 9.04 -2.60
CA GLU A 68 18.48 8.94 -2.63
C GLU A 68 19.04 7.78 -1.79
N HIS A 69 18.29 7.28 -0.79
CA HIS A 69 18.76 6.20 0.09
C HIS A 69 18.34 4.79 -0.34
N PHE A 70 17.44 4.64 -1.33
CA PHE A 70 17.12 3.35 -1.92
C PHE A 70 17.98 3.19 -3.17
N GLY A 71 19.04 2.38 -3.07
CA GLY A 71 20.05 2.15 -4.10
C GLY A 71 19.55 2.38 -5.54
N ALA A 72 20.12 3.39 -6.18
CA ALA A 72 19.74 3.94 -7.48
C ALA A 72 19.88 2.97 -8.68
N THR A 73 19.99 1.66 -8.47
CA THR A 73 20.35 0.71 -9.52
C THR A 73 19.17 0.11 -10.28
N GLU A 74 17.94 0.16 -9.77
CA GLU A 74 16.78 -0.42 -10.50
C GLU A 74 15.76 0.59 -11.01
N TRP A 75 15.56 1.72 -10.32
CA TRP A 75 14.52 2.70 -10.68
C TRP A 75 15.04 3.83 -11.58
N SER A 76 16.36 3.97 -11.75
CA SER A 76 16.98 5.00 -12.60
C SER A 76 16.96 4.68 -14.09
N LYS A 77 16.68 3.43 -14.48
CA LYS A 77 16.69 3.01 -15.90
C LYS A 77 15.48 3.46 -16.71
N THR A 78 14.42 3.98 -16.09
CA THR A 78 13.20 4.41 -16.81
C THR A 78 13.18 5.90 -17.17
N GLY A 79 14.18 6.70 -16.77
CA GLY A 79 14.29 8.11 -17.20
C GLY A 79 13.14 9.04 -16.80
N GLU A 80 12.25 8.61 -15.89
CA GLU A 80 10.97 9.29 -15.63
C GLU A 80 10.88 10.08 -14.30
N TYR A 81 11.92 10.04 -13.49
CA TYR A 81 12.05 10.86 -12.29
C TYR A 81 13.19 11.84 -12.49
N GLY A 82 12.89 13.14 -12.54
CA GLY A 82 13.92 14.15 -12.39
C GLY A 82 14.64 13.95 -11.04
N PRO A 83 15.95 14.23 -10.95
CA PRO A 83 16.66 14.17 -9.67
C PRO A 83 15.95 15.07 -8.66
N GLY A 84 15.49 14.50 -7.54
CA GLY A 84 14.88 15.25 -6.43
C GLY A 84 13.34 15.16 -6.27
N GLY A 85 12.67 14.21 -6.92
CA GLY A 85 11.23 13.98 -6.69
C GLY A 85 10.94 13.31 -5.34
N ASN A 86 10.29 14.02 -4.42
CA ASN A 86 9.79 13.43 -3.17
C ASN A 86 8.56 12.53 -3.45
N VAL A 87 8.57 11.30 -2.93
CA VAL A 87 7.43 10.37 -3.03
C VAL A 87 6.80 10.22 -1.65
N VAL A 88 5.50 10.53 -1.57
CA VAL A 88 4.70 10.32 -0.36
C VAL A 88 4.15 8.90 -0.38
N ARG A 89 4.59 8.08 0.58
CA ARG A 89 4.07 6.72 0.78
C ARG A 89 3.14 6.70 1.98
N ILE A 90 2.02 5.99 1.82
CA ILE A 90 1.00 5.80 2.86
C ILE A 90 0.96 4.33 3.23
N TYR A 91 1.16 4.03 4.51
CA TYR A 91 1.14 2.67 5.04
C TYR A 91 -0.02 2.53 6.04
N ALA A 92 -0.89 1.55 5.82
CA ALA A 92 -1.85 1.07 6.82
C ALA A 92 -1.28 -0.17 7.55
N PRO A 93 -1.56 -0.37 8.85
CA PRO A 93 -1.14 -1.54 9.60
C PRO A 93 -1.74 -2.80 8.96
N GLY A 94 -0.92 -3.84 8.87
CA GLY A 94 -1.28 -5.06 8.12
C GLY A 94 -0.93 -5.02 6.63
N GLN A 95 -0.71 -3.83 6.03
CA GLN A 95 0.01 -3.74 4.75
C GLN A 95 1.51 -3.89 5.02
N SER A 96 1.95 -5.11 5.36
CA SER A 96 3.29 -5.50 4.92
C SER A 96 3.30 -5.47 3.39
N ILE A 97 4.47 -5.33 2.79
CA ILE A 97 4.67 -5.63 1.38
C ILE A 97 4.02 -7.02 1.14
N VAL A 98 2.85 -7.02 0.51
CA VAL A 98 2.04 -8.18 0.10
C VAL A 98 1.63 -9.18 1.20
N LYS A 99 0.44 -9.00 1.80
CA LYS A 99 -0.45 -10.14 2.11
C LYS A 99 -1.59 -10.11 1.12
N SER A 100 -1.38 -10.76 -0.02
CA SER A 100 -2.39 -10.93 -1.07
C SER A 100 -3.47 -11.89 -0.58
N PRO A 101 -4.77 -11.67 -0.86
CA PRO A 101 -5.83 -12.67 -0.65
C PRO A 101 -5.55 -14.01 -1.35
N LEU A 102 -4.63 -14.04 -2.32
CA LEU A 102 -4.14 -15.26 -2.95
C LEU A 102 -3.26 -16.12 -2.01
N MET A 103 -2.75 -15.57 -0.92
CA MET A 103 -1.91 -16.29 0.03
C MET A 103 -2.72 -17.16 1.01
N ASP A 104 -4.03 -16.96 1.16
CA ASP A 104 -4.85 -17.74 2.08
C ASP A 104 -4.94 -19.22 1.66
N PRO A 105 -5.20 -19.58 0.38
CA PRO A 105 -5.11 -20.97 -0.08
C PRO A 105 -3.73 -21.60 0.09
N TYR A 106 -2.66 -20.81 -0.04
CA TYR A 106 -1.30 -21.30 0.16
C TYR A 106 -0.99 -21.52 1.65
N ARG A 107 -1.55 -20.67 2.51
CA ARG A 107 -1.44 -20.80 3.96
C ARG A 107 -2.18 -22.05 4.43
N ASP A 108 -3.42 -22.25 3.99
CA ASP A 108 -4.21 -23.45 4.33
C ASP A 108 -3.50 -24.71 3.83
N TRP A 109 -2.97 -24.70 2.60
CA TRP A 109 -2.18 -25.81 2.05
C TRP A 109 -0.89 -26.08 2.85
N ASN A 110 -0.19 -25.03 3.29
CA ASN A 110 1.03 -25.13 4.08
C ASN A 110 0.74 -25.60 5.52
N ASP A 111 -0.39 -25.21 6.10
CA ASP A 111 -0.86 -25.66 7.40
C ASP A 111 -1.28 -27.14 7.32
N ASP A 112 -1.96 -27.55 6.25
CA ASP A 112 -2.28 -28.96 5.95
C ASP A 112 -1.03 -29.83 5.75
N TRP A 113 0.01 -29.29 5.09
CA TRP A 113 1.31 -29.94 4.97
C TRP A 113 1.96 -30.15 6.33
N ARG A 114 2.00 -29.10 7.16
CA ARG A 114 2.59 -29.15 8.51
C ARG A 114 1.85 -30.10 9.45
N ASN A 115 0.54 -30.21 9.30
CA ASN A 115 -0.31 -31.05 10.14
C ASN A 115 -0.38 -32.50 9.64
N GLY A 116 0.29 -32.84 8.53
CA GLY A 116 0.34 -34.20 8.00
C GLY A 116 -0.94 -34.68 7.30
N SER A 117 -1.96 -33.81 7.16
CA SER A 117 -3.24 -34.18 6.52
C SER A 117 -3.02 -34.56 5.05
N LEU A 118 -2.10 -33.89 4.36
CA LEU A 118 -1.74 -34.21 2.96
C LEU A 118 -1.09 -35.58 2.80
N PHE A 119 -0.35 -36.08 3.81
CA PHE A 119 0.28 -37.40 3.73
C PHE A 119 -0.75 -38.53 3.80
N SER A 120 -1.83 -38.38 4.56
CA SER A 120 -2.91 -39.37 4.58
C SER A 120 -3.61 -39.55 3.22
N ASN A 121 -3.71 -38.48 2.42
CA ASN A 121 -4.26 -38.54 1.06
C ASN A 121 -3.31 -39.24 0.08
N PHE A 122 -1.99 -39.15 0.32
CA PHE A 122 -0.97 -39.77 -0.52
C PHE A 122 -1.04 -41.31 -0.48
N TYR A 123 -1.39 -41.89 0.67
CA TYR A 123 -1.55 -43.35 0.81
C TYR A 123 -2.78 -43.91 0.09
N ASN A 124 -3.85 -43.12 0.00
CA ASN A 124 -5.10 -43.56 -0.61
C ASN A 124 -5.11 -43.37 -2.13
N ASN A 125 -4.44 -42.33 -2.67
CA ASN A 125 -4.38 -42.10 -4.11
C ASN A 125 -3.12 -41.29 -4.53
N PRO A 126 -1.95 -41.94 -4.69
CA PRO A 126 -0.67 -41.27 -4.88
C PRO A 126 -0.58 -40.48 -6.20
N LEU A 127 -1.24 -40.96 -7.27
CA LEU A 127 -1.29 -40.25 -8.56
C LEU A 127 -2.04 -38.93 -8.45
N GLN A 128 -3.19 -38.92 -7.76
CA GLN A 128 -3.98 -37.70 -7.56
C GLN A 128 -3.25 -36.69 -6.68
N ALA A 129 -2.59 -37.15 -5.61
CA ALA A 129 -1.80 -36.29 -4.74
C ALA A 129 -0.60 -35.66 -5.48
N LEU A 130 0.09 -36.45 -6.31
CA LEU A 130 1.22 -35.97 -7.12
C LEU A 130 0.77 -34.96 -8.20
N LEU A 131 -0.39 -35.19 -8.82
CA LEU A 131 -1.02 -34.25 -9.74
C LEU A 131 -1.36 -32.92 -9.06
N GLN A 132 -1.98 -32.95 -7.88
CA GLN A 132 -2.27 -31.75 -7.08
C GLN A 132 -1.00 -31.00 -6.68
N TYR A 133 0.05 -31.74 -6.31
CA TYR A 133 1.34 -31.18 -5.91
C TYR A 133 2.05 -30.43 -7.06
N ILE A 134 1.87 -30.87 -8.30
CA ILE A 134 2.43 -30.20 -9.48
C ILE A 134 1.51 -29.05 -9.95
N HIS A 135 0.20 -29.28 -9.98
CA HIS A 135 -0.75 -28.32 -10.55
C HIS A 135 -0.94 -27.09 -9.66
N PHE A 136 -0.97 -27.24 -8.34
CA PHE A 136 -1.25 -26.12 -7.44
C PHE A 136 -0.15 -25.04 -7.48
N PRO A 137 1.16 -25.35 -7.38
CA PRO A 137 2.22 -24.35 -7.51
C PRO A 137 2.25 -23.71 -8.90
N LEU A 138 2.01 -24.47 -9.97
CA LEU A 138 1.98 -23.93 -11.34
C LEU A 138 0.81 -22.97 -11.56
N PHE A 139 -0.38 -23.33 -11.08
CA PHE A 139 -1.54 -22.45 -11.13
C PHE A 139 -1.33 -21.20 -10.28
N PHE A 140 -0.79 -21.36 -9.06
CA PHE A 140 -0.52 -20.25 -8.15
C PHE A 140 0.51 -19.27 -8.72
N THR A 141 1.63 -19.79 -9.25
CA THR A 141 2.65 -18.96 -9.91
C THR A 141 2.07 -18.24 -11.13
N LEU A 142 1.24 -18.90 -11.93
CA LEU A 142 0.51 -18.26 -13.03
C LEU A 142 -0.41 -17.14 -12.55
N CYS A 143 -1.19 -17.35 -11.48
CA CYS A 143 -2.04 -16.32 -10.89
C CYS A 143 -1.25 -15.11 -10.39
N ILE A 144 -0.10 -15.33 -9.74
CA ILE A 144 0.81 -14.25 -9.32
C ILE A 144 1.30 -13.49 -10.54
N ILE A 145 1.78 -14.19 -11.57
CA ILE A 145 2.27 -13.59 -12.81
C ILE A 145 1.16 -12.74 -13.45
N LEU A 146 -0.04 -13.28 -13.64
CA LEU A 146 -1.17 -12.56 -14.23
C LEU A 146 -1.57 -11.32 -13.42
N ASN A 147 -1.55 -11.40 -12.08
CA ASN A 147 -1.85 -10.26 -11.21
C ASN A 147 -0.78 -9.17 -11.33
N ILE A 148 0.50 -9.55 -11.36
CA ILE A 148 1.62 -8.61 -11.58
C ILE A 148 1.47 -7.95 -12.96
N PHE A 149 1.25 -8.72 -14.02
CA PHE A 149 1.07 -8.18 -15.37
C PHE A 149 -0.17 -7.28 -15.48
N GLY A 150 -1.29 -7.64 -14.86
CA GLY A 150 -2.51 -6.81 -14.82
C GLY A 150 -2.27 -5.48 -14.11
N ASN A 151 -1.59 -5.50 -12.96
CA ASN A 151 -1.24 -4.28 -12.23
C ASN A 151 -0.23 -3.41 -12.99
N VAL A 152 0.78 -4.02 -13.62
CA VAL A 152 1.75 -3.31 -14.45
C VAL A 152 1.07 -2.68 -15.67
N ALA A 153 0.16 -3.40 -16.34
CA ALA A 153 -0.60 -2.87 -17.47
C ALA A 153 -1.49 -1.69 -17.04
N LYS A 154 -2.20 -1.83 -15.92
CA LYS A 154 -3.05 -0.76 -15.35
C LYS A 154 -2.23 0.47 -14.96
N ASN A 155 -1.07 0.27 -14.34
CA ASN A 155 -0.16 1.36 -13.97
C ASN A 155 0.44 2.03 -15.21
N ARG A 156 0.86 1.26 -16.23
CA ARG A 156 1.35 1.81 -17.51
C ARG A 156 0.28 2.57 -18.28
N ALA A 157 -0.96 2.11 -18.27
CA ALA A 157 -2.08 2.82 -18.89
C ALA A 157 -2.31 4.17 -18.21
N LEU A 158 -2.29 4.19 -16.88
CA LEU A 158 -2.33 5.44 -16.11
C LEU A 158 -1.10 6.32 -16.40
N GLU A 159 0.11 5.76 -16.42
CA GLU A 159 1.33 6.52 -16.71
C GLU A 159 1.30 7.16 -18.10
N ARG A 160 0.84 6.44 -19.13
CA ARG A 160 0.65 7.00 -20.49
C ARG A 160 -0.37 8.11 -20.54
N GLU A 161 -1.48 7.99 -19.78
CA GLU A 161 -2.47 9.05 -19.66
C GLU A 161 -1.88 10.32 -19.01
N PHE A 162 -0.84 10.16 -18.18
CA PHE A 162 -0.24 11.24 -17.40
C PHE A 162 1.14 11.72 -17.89
N GLN A 163 1.77 11.04 -18.87
CA GLN A 163 3.02 11.49 -19.49
C GLN A 163 2.80 12.87 -20.13
N GLY A 164 3.54 13.87 -19.65
CA GLY A 164 3.51 15.26 -20.15
C GLY A 164 2.70 16.27 -19.33
N LYS A 165 2.00 15.86 -18.26
CA LYS A 165 1.25 16.80 -17.40
C LYS A 165 1.60 16.59 -15.92
N PRO A 166 2.58 17.33 -15.35
CA PRO A 166 2.94 17.20 -13.93
C PRO A 166 1.74 17.39 -12.99
N ARG A 167 0.78 18.27 -13.37
CA ARG A 167 -0.48 18.48 -12.65
C ARG A 167 -1.39 17.24 -12.60
N ALA A 168 -1.27 16.31 -13.53
CA ALA A 168 -2.13 15.14 -13.61
C ALA A 168 -1.68 14.03 -12.65
N ARG A 169 -0.36 13.87 -12.45
CA ARG A 169 0.20 12.98 -11.40
C ARG A 169 -0.23 13.43 -10.01
N GLU A 170 -0.16 14.72 -9.72
CA GLU A 170 -0.62 15.29 -8.44
C GLU A 170 -2.12 15.02 -8.22
N LYS A 171 -2.95 15.22 -9.25
CA LYS A 171 -4.39 14.89 -9.19
C LYS A 171 -4.65 13.41 -8.93
N LEU A 172 -3.87 12.50 -9.50
CA LEU A 172 -4.03 11.06 -9.27
C LEU A 172 -3.65 10.69 -7.83
N GLY A 173 -2.52 11.19 -7.33
CA GLY A 173 -2.09 10.99 -5.95
C GLY A 173 -3.16 11.48 -4.97
N ARG A 174 -3.68 12.69 -5.21
CA ARG A 174 -4.79 13.26 -4.45
C ARG A 174 -6.04 12.37 -4.47
N ARG A 175 -6.48 11.90 -5.65
CA ARG A 175 -7.64 10.99 -5.78
C ARG A 175 -7.44 9.68 -5.02
N ARG A 176 -6.22 9.14 -4.97
CA ARG A 176 -5.93 7.91 -4.19
C ARG A 176 -6.07 8.16 -2.69
N ILE A 177 -5.56 9.30 -2.21
CA ILE A 177 -5.67 9.72 -0.81
C ILE A 177 -7.14 9.98 -0.45
N GLU A 178 -7.89 10.68 -1.29
CA GLU A 178 -9.33 10.94 -1.11
C GLU A 178 -10.10 9.61 -1.00
N ARG A 179 -9.89 8.66 -1.92
CA ARG A 179 -10.54 7.34 -1.84
C ARG A 179 -10.19 6.57 -0.57
N LEU A 180 -8.93 6.66 -0.12
CA LEU A 180 -8.50 6.00 1.11
C LEU A 180 -9.27 6.56 2.31
N PHE A 181 -9.37 7.88 2.42
CA PHE A 181 -10.10 8.53 3.51
C PHE A 181 -11.62 8.35 3.42
N ASP A 182 -12.18 8.35 2.20
CA ASP A 182 -13.61 8.07 1.99
C ASP A 182 -14.01 6.68 2.49
N SER A 183 -13.11 5.70 2.37
CA SER A 183 -13.30 4.33 2.85
C SER A 183 -13.10 4.16 4.36
N CYS A 184 -12.58 5.18 5.04
CA CYS A 184 -12.22 5.14 6.45
C CYS A 184 -13.29 5.82 7.32
N SER A 185 -13.66 5.20 8.44
CA SER A 185 -14.55 5.81 9.45
C SER A 185 -13.77 6.63 10.47
N SER A 186 -12.64 6.09 10.90
CA SER A 186 -11.77 6.71 11.90
C SER A 186 -10.33 6.22 11.75
N ILE A 187 -9.39 7.08 12.12
CA ILE A 187 -7.96 6.76 12.17
C ILE A 187 -7.53 6.80 13.63
N GLY A 188 -7.04 5.68 14.16
CA GLY A 188 -6.50 5.64 15.52
C GLY A 188 -5.29 6.55 15.66
N VAL A 189 -4.21 6.27 14.93
CA VAL A 189 -2.98 7.07 15.00
C VAL A 189 -2.53 7.54 13.62
N LEU A 190 -2.64 8.84 13.32
CA LEU A 190 -2.08 9.44 12.12
C LEU A 190 -0.64 9.91 12.39
N ARG A 191 0.35 9.26 11.79
CA ARG A 191 1.77 9.63 11.87
C ARG A 191 2.22 10.26 10.56
N VAL A 192 2.56 11.54 10.57
CA VAL A 192 3.08 12.25 9.40
C VAL A 192 4.54 12.62 9.65
N ARG A 193 5.48 12.13 8.85
CA ARG A 193 6.91 12.38 9.04
C ARG A 193 7.57 12.89 7.79
N ASN A 194 8.40 13.91 7.96
CA ASN A 194 9.18 14.56 6.92
C ASN A 194 8.36 15.13 5.76
N VAL A 195 7.07 15.41 5.98
CA VAL A 195 6.20 15.94 4.94
C VAL A 195 6.26 17.47 4.94
N ASP A 196 6.23 18.07 3.75
CA ASP A 196 6.17 19.52 3.59
C ASP A 196 4.80 20.10 3.99
N ARG A 197 4.76 21.40 4.25
CA ARG A 197 3.53 22.07 4.70
C ARG A 197 2.40 21.99 3.66
N LYS A 198 2.73 22.04 2.37
CA LYS A 198 1.75 21.95 1.28
C LYS A 198 1.08 20.57 1.23
N THR A 199 1.85 19.50 1.37
CA THR A 199 1.28 18.14 1.43
C THR A 199 0.48 17.93 2.70
N LEU A 200 0.91 18.50 3.85
CA LEU A 200 0.10 18.51 5.06
C LEU A 200 -1.26 19.19 4.86
N ASP A 201 -1.30 20.33 4.14
CA ASP A 201 -2.56 21.00 3.80
C ASP A 201 -3.44 20.15 2.86
N ILE A 202 -2.83 19.42 1.92
CA ILE A 202 -3.56 18.47 1.07
C ILE A 202 -4.15 17.34 1.92
N ILE A 203 -3.35 16.71 2.78
CA ILE A 203 -3.81 15.63 3.66
C ILE A 203 -4.94 16.14 4.55
N ARG A 204 -4.80 17.32 5.15
CA ARG A 204 -5.83 17.96 5.98
C ARG A 204 -7.12 18.18 5.20
N ARG A 205 -7.05 18.63 3.95
CA ARG A 205 -8.23 18.80 3.08
C ARG A 205 -8.87 17.47 2.71
N CYS A 206 -8.08 16.41 2.50
CA CYS A 206 -8.60 15.09 2.11
C CYS A 206 -9.16 14.30 3.31
N LEU A 207 -8.69 14.57 4.53
CA LEU A 207 -9.18 13.93 5.75
C LEU A 207 -10.65 14.25 6.04
N CYS A 208 -11.19 15.36 5.51
CA CYS A 208 -12.61 15.73 5.60
C CYS A 208 -13.21 15.50 7.00
N SER A 209 -14.18 14.58 7.10
CA SER A 209 -14.91 14.21 8.31
C SER A 209 -14.36 12.97 9.02
N VAL A 210 -13.19 12.46 8.62
CA VAL A 210 -12.60 11.26 9.25
C VAL A 210 -12.13 11.62 10.65
N ARG A 211 -12.67 10.93 11.66
CA ARG A 211 -12.27 11.13 13.07
C ARG A 211 -10.85 10.61 13.26
N ILE A 212 -9.98 11.41 13.88
CA ILE A 212 -8.61 11.00 14.22
C ILE A 212 -8.47 10.99 15.73
N GLU A 213 -8.05 9.87 16.31
CA GLU A 213 -7.90 9.77 17.77
C GLU A 213 -6.58 10.37 18.25
N ARG A 214 -5.49 10.15 17.51
CA ARG A 214 -4.15 10.65 17.85
C ARG A 214 -3.39 11.09 16.60
N VAL A 215 -2.67 12.20 16.70
CA VAL A 215 -1.88 12.79 15.62
C VAL A 215 -0.42 12.96 16.08
N ASP A 216 0.53 12.39 15.34
CA ASP A 216 1.99 12.54 15.54
C ASP A 216 2.60 13.12 14.26
N ILE A 217 2.84 14.44 14.26
CA ILE A 217 3.40 15.16 13.11
C ILE A 217 4.85 15.53 13.41
N ARG A 218 5.75 15.08 12.54
CA ARG A 218 7.14 15.53 12.47
C ARG A 218 7.36 16.17 11.11
N VAL A 219 7.20 17.48 11.04
CA VAL A 219 7.41 18.24 9.80
C VAL A 219 8.89 18.24 9.45
N LYS A 220 9.22 18.10 8.16
CA LYS A 220 10.59 18.32 7.67
C LYS A 220 10.93 19.77 7.99
N ARG A 221 11.94 20.02 8.83
CA ARG A 221 12.47 21.38 8.97
C ARG A 221 13.04 21.76 7.61
N SER A 222 12.33 22.60 6.86
CA SER A 222 12.92 23.13 5.64
C SER A 222 14.06 24.04 6.06
N MET A 223 15.22 23.95 5.39
CA MET A 223 16.31 24.92 5.62
C MET A 223 15.85 26.37 5.34
N LEU A 224 14.73 26.56 4.64
CA LEU A 224 14.18 27.85 4.24
C LEU A 224 13.27 28.50 5.31
N ASP A 225 12.80 27.75 6.31
CA ASP A 225 11.96 28.29 7.39
C ASP A 225 12.77 28.81 8.59
N PHE A 226 14.11 28.75 8.52
CA PHE A 226 14.93 29.50 9.46
C PHE A 226 14.83 30.98 9.11
N PRO A 227 14.45 31.85 10.06
CA PRO A 227 14.47 33.29 9.83
C PRO A 227 15.89 33.67 9.39
N ARG A 228 16.02 34.13 8.15
CA ARG A 228 17.29 34.43 7.45
C ARG A 228 18.15 35.51 8.12
N ASN A 229 17.76 36.02 9.29
CA ASN A 229 18.28 37.25 9.87
C ASN A 229 18.89 37.11 11.27
N ASP A 230 18.95 35.93 11.86
CA ASP A 230 19.66 35.80 13.14
C ASP A 230 21.14 35.54 12.85
N ALA A 231 21.97 36.59 12.89
CA ALA A 231 23.44 36.49 12.85
C ALA A 231 23.98 35.40 13.80
N LYS A 232 23.24 35.16 14.88
CA LYS A 232 23.42 34.06 15.84
C LYS A 232 23.49 32.66 15.21
N TYR A 233 22.85 32.41 14.08
CA TYR A 233 22.84 31.11 13.43
C TYR A 233 24.08 30.88 12.57
N VAL A 234 24.58 31.92 11.91
CA VAL A 234 25.88 31.87 11.22
C VAL A 234 26.97 31.63 12.26
N ASP A 235 26.91 32.33 13.39
CA ASP A 235 27.84 32.12 14.51
C ASP A 235 27.77 30.69 15.08
N MET A 236 26.56 30.13 15.21
CA MET A 236 26.37 28.76 15.70
C MET A 236 26.91 27.71 14.72
N MET A 237 26.65 27.86 13.41
CA MET A 237 27.17 26.94 12.40
C MET A 237 28.68 27.05 12.22
N GLU A 238 29.25 28.26 12.32
CA GLU A 238 30.70 28.43 12.34
C GLU A 238 31.33 27.82 13.60
N ALA A 239 30.66 27.91 14.76
CA ALA A 239 31.13 27.29 16.00
C ALA A 239 31.15 25.76 15.88
N ASP A 240 30.07 25.15 15.39
CA ASP A 240 29.99 23.70 15.16
C ASP A 240 31.02 23.23 14.12
N ALA A 241 31.21 23.98 13.04
CA ALA A 241 32.22 23.66 12.01
C ALA A 241 33.65 23.75 12.57
N ARG A 242 33.95 24.74 13.42
CA ARG A 242 35.25 24.85 14.10
C ARG A 242 35.47 23.72 15.11
N GLU A 243 34.42 23.29 15.82
CA GLU A 243 34.51 22.18 16.76
C GLU A 243 34.76 20.84 16.03
N MET A 244 34.05 20.59 14.93
CA MET A 244 34.26 19.39 14.11
C MET A 244 35.65 19.36 13.47
N SER A 245 36.17 20.51 13.03
CA SER A 245 37.54 20.63 12.52
C SER A 245 38.58 20.30 13.59
N LYS A 246 38.42 20.81 14.82
CA LYS A 246 39.31 20.48 15.96
C LYS A 246 39.31 18.99 16.29
N LYS A 247 38.14 18.34 16.28
CA LYS A 247 38.04 16.88 16.52
C LYS A 247 38.80 16.08 15.45
N HIS A 248 38.72 16.48 14.18
CA HIS A 248 39.47 15.83 13.10
C HIS A 248 40.99 16.07 13.15
N SER A 249 41.47 17.17 13.74
CA SER A 249 42.90 17.42 13.91
C SER A 249 43.52 16.63 15.05
N VAL A 250 42.75 16.30 16.10
CA VAL A 250 43.25 15.50 17.24
C VAL A 250 43.43 14.04 16.87
N GLU A 251 42.57 13.47 16.02
CA GLU A 251 42.72 12.07 15.57
C GLU A 251 43.87 11.84 14.58
N LYS A 252 44.36 12.88 13.89
CA LYS A 252 45.53 12.76 13.00
C LYS A 252 46.88 12.96 13.68
N GLY A 253 46.90 13.30 14.98
CA GLY A 253 48.11 13.60 15.74
C GLY A 253 48.68 12.44 16.57
N VAL A 254 48.05 11.26 16.57
CA VAL A 254 48.54 10.08 17.31
C VAL A 254 49.07 9.03 16.34
N PHE A 255 50.19 9.35 15.71
CA PHE A 255 51.14 8.35 15.23
C PHE A 255 52.47 8.71 15.88
N VAL A 256 52.67 8.19 17.09
CA VAL A 256 53.95 8.26 17.81
C VAL A 256 54.66 6.94 17.56
N ASP A 257 55.88 7.07 17.09
CA ASP A 257 56.91 6.05 16.91
C ASP A 257 57.05 5.10 18.12
N GLY A 258 57.32 3.83 17.80
CA GLY A 258 57.71 2.77 18.74
C GLY A 258 57.03 1.46 18.30
N TYR A 259 57.71 0.41 17.86
CA TYR A 259 58.96 -0.16 18.37
C TYR A 259 59.73 -0.92 17.28
N LEU A 260 61.05 -0.78 17.33
CA LEU A 260 62.05 -1.75 16.90
C LEU A 260 62.54 -2.51 18.15
N THR A 261 63.08 -3.72 17.95
CA THR A 261 63.63 -4.74 18.90
C THR A 261 62.60 -5.73 19.44
N ASP A 262 62.72 -7.06 19.29
CA ASP A 262 63.80 -7.96 18.78
C ASP A 262 63.29 -8.92 17.69
#